data_AF-A0A7X1GRL6-F1
#
_entry.id   AF-A0A7X1GRL6-F1
#
_cell.length_a   1.000
_cell.length_b   1.000
_cell.length_c   1.000
_cell.angle_alpha   90.00
_cell.angle_beta   90.00
_cell.angle_gamma   90.00
#
_symmetry.space_group_name_H-M   'P 1'
#
loop_
_entity.id
_entity.type
_entity.pdbx_description
1 polymer ?
#
loop_
_entity_poly.entity_id
_entity_poly.type
_entity_poly.pdbx_seq_one_letter_code
_entity_poly.pdbx_strand_id
1 'polypeptide(L)'
;MSICFIINTYASIKDNTILTSTSTTANLFELSISNIAESPENSNSISLTTTIWNGTTWDNGVPDINTITVIDGDYTTLIDGGFSAWSLQVNAGKKLVISNNTFVEVQMDVTVDGDLWVETCGALVQIDDTGTFTLNGSGNSLVQKYTSALNNWNDYTYWSSPVSNAVVNDVFSSSHPYSRFWFNAVNYLDNLAEIGNTGSYIIGQDDIDDDGNDWTLLGGTDTLTPGVGYATTHSSSGFVSGNSYQYVFNGPLNTGTITVPVQYNGNNGDRDWNFIGNPYPSAISVDAFFEANQSVIGLAVYLWSHATPASNNTNGNQTYNYNVDDYAVVTCYSGEIAGGTNVIPNRFIPSGQGFSVFLLAVFMMVCVPPSYSKQPSYDMPSDIDPSARYFFFMHNYYVEKNGPDGACKYEDILNAFADRGFIVISEVRTGKIVPCTYAQKVVKLVRTLLHSGVPPQNITVGGHSKGGVISLCVASELENPQVNFVIMAGCRIASVEKFMMYPDFRKLKGRMLSVYATSDSVANSCEASFALASDELSDSEIRLTSDKGHKLFYTPTDIWLDPIINWINDD
;
A
#
# COMPACT_ATOMS: atom_id res chain seq x y z
N MET A 1 -14.88 -8.44 9.48
CA MET A 1 -13.96 -9.49 9.96
C MET A 1 -13.18 -8.94 11.15
N SER A 2 -12.71 -9.76 12.09
CA SER A 2 -11.84 -9.24 13.17
C SER A 2 -10.62 -8.52 12.57
N ILE A 3 -10.41 -7.26 12.95
CA ILE A 3 -9.37 -6.41 12.36
C ILE A 3 -8.02 -6.84 12.93
N CYS A 4 -7.13 -7.33 12.06
CA CYS A 4 -5.77 -7.70 12.42
C CYS A 4 -4.84 -6.49 12.18
N PHE A 5 -4.30 -5.91 13.24
CA PHE A 5 -3.56 -4.64 13.19
C PHE A 5 -2.03 -4.79 13.02
N ILE A 6 -1.50 -5.99 12.81
CA ILE A 6 -0.04 -6.21 12.86
C ILE A 6 0.43 -7.08 11.70
N ILE A 7 0.74 -6.45 10.57
CA ILE A 7 1.83 -6.88 9.67
C ILE A 7 2.55 -5.59 9.25
N ASN A 8 3.21 -4.91 10.20
CA ASN A 8 3.92 -3.66 9.95
C ASN A 8 5.43 -3.78 10.16
N THR A 9 5.96 -5.00 10.24
CA THR A 9 7.39 -5.23 10.45
C THR A 9 7.80 -6.55 9.78
N TYR A 10 8.40 -6.44 8.58
CA TYR A 10 9.29 -7.43 7.94
C TYR A 10 8.72 -8.60 7.11
N ALA A 11 7.45 -8.62 6.69
CA ALA A 11 7.01 -9.54 5.64
C ALA A 11 6.73 -8.76 4.35
N SER A 12 7.19 -9.25 3.20
CA SER A 12 6.71 -8.81 1.88
C SER A 12 5.19 -8.87 1.87
N ILE A 13 4.55 -7.90 1.25
CA ILE A 13 3.10 -7.90 1.06
C ILE A 13 2.85 -8.41 -0.37
N LYS A 14 1.74 -9.11 -0.59
CA LYS A 14 1.32 -9.54 -1.93
C LYS A 14 0.77 -8.32 -2.68
N ASP A 15 1.40 -7.97 -3.80
CA ASP A 15 1.15 -6.71 -4.52
C ASP A 15 0.25 -6.85 -5.77
N ASN A 16 -0.08 -8.08 -6.23
CA ASN A 16 -0.59 -8.30 -7.60
C ASN A 16 -1.98 -8.95 -7.70
N THR A 17 -3.03 -8.37 -7.09
CA THR A 17 -4.41 -8.62 -7.57
C THR A 17 -4.71 -7.67 -8.71
N ILE A 18 -4.97 -8.17 -9.92
CA ILE A 18 -5.18 -7.34 -11.12
C ILE A 18 -6.66 -7.42 -11.53
N LEU A 19 -7.28 -6.28 -11.80
CA LEU A 19 -8.66 -6.18 -12.26
C LEU A 19 -8.70 -6.01 -13.77
N THR A 20 -9.61 -6.71 -14.44
CA THR A 20 -9.83 -6.58 -15.89
C THR A 20 -11.26 -6.15 -16.19
N SER A 21 -11.43 -5.05 -16.93
CA SER A 21 -12.75 -4.59 -17.39
C SER A 21 -13.22 -5.36 -18.63
N THR A 22 -14.45 -5.85 -18.64
CA THR A 22 -15.08 -6.43 -19.83
C THR A 22 -16.20 -5.52 -20.35
N SER A 23 -16.08 -5.01 -21.59
CA SER A 23 -17.15 -4.30 -22.31
C SER A 23 -17.65 -5.15 -23.47
N THR A 24 -18.98 -5.25 -23.66
CA THR A 24 -19.59 -6.04 -24.74
C THR A 24 -19.59 -5.38 -26.12
N THR A 25 -18.88 -4.26 -26.31
CA THR A 25 -18.71 -3.67 -27.65
C THR A 25 -17.36 -2.95 -27.83
N ALA A 26 -16.26 -3.69 -28.02
CA ALA A 26 -15.12 -3.25 -28.83
C ALA A 26 -14.10 -4.38 -29.05
N ASN A 27 -13.55 -4.40 -30.26
CA ASN A 27 -12.62 -5.38 -30.82
C ASN A 27 -11.51 -5.87 -29.87
N LEU A 28 -11.32 -7.19 -29.84
CA LEU A 28 -10.11 -7.88 -29.39
C LEU A 28 -8.88 -7.27 -30.06
N PHE A 29 -8.05 -6.58 -29.28
CA PHE A 29 -6.62 -6.49 -29.56
C PHE A 29 -5.93 -7.51 -28.65
N GLU A 30 -5.62 -8.68 -29.20
CA GLU A 30 -4.59 -9.53 -28.63
C GLU A 30 -3.25 -8.81 -28.79
N LEU A 31 -2.68 -8.35 -27.68
CA LEU A 31 -1.24 -8.12 -27.59
C LEU A 31 -0.63 -9.33 -26.91
N SER A 32 -0.24 -10.32 -27.73
CA SER A 32 0.73 -11.31 -27.33
C SER A 32 2.07 -10.59 -27.13
N ILE A 33 2.53 -10.44 -25.89
CA ILE A 33 3.94 -10.18 -25.64
C ILE A 33 4.64 -11.53 -25.76
N SER A 34 5.25 -11.73 -26.92
CA SER A 34 6.16 -12.83 -27.20
C SER A 34 7.32 -12.83 -26.22
N ASN A 35 7.64 -14.02 -25.69
CA ASN A 35 8.88 -14.37 -25.00
C ASN A 35 10.08 -13.56 -25.51
N ILE A 36 10.60 -12.67 -24.66
CA ILE A 36 11.99 -12.25 -24.79
C ILE A 36 12.81 -13.38 -24.16
N ALA A 37 13.49 -14.14 -25.01
CA ALA A 37 14.54 -15.03 -24.56
C ALA A 37 15.63 -14.17 -23.90
N GLU A 38 15.82 -14.34 -22.60
CA GLU A 38 17.01 -13.85 -21.91
C GLU A 38 18.25 -14.45 -22.56
N SER A 39 19.16 -13.59 -23.02
CA SER A 39 20.54 -13.99 -23.25
C SER A 39 21.21 -14.27 -21.91
N PRO A 40 22.05 -15.32 -21.79
CA PRO A 40 22.58 -15.75 -20.50
C PRO A 40 23.68 -14.79 -20.04
N GLU A 41 23.35 -13.84 -19.18
CA GLU A 41 24.35 -13.07 -18.45
C GLU A 41 24.59 -13.72 -17.08
N ASN A 42 25.76 -14.37 -16.98
CA ASN A 42 26.47 -14.78 -15.76
C ASN A 42 25.63 -15.32 -14.59
N SER A 43 25.60 -16.65 -14.48
CA SER A 43 25.15 -17.35 -13.28
C SER A 43 26.01 -16.95 -12.06
N ASN A 44 25.59 -15.92 -11.32
CA ASN A 44 25.79 -15.93 -9.88
C ASN A 44 24.89 -17.05 -9.36
N SER A 45 25.45 -18.25 -9.21
CA SER A 45 24.72 -19.37 -8.61
C SER A 45 24.31 -18.94 -7.19
N ILE A 46 23.01 -18.69 -6.98
CA ILE A 46 22.47 -18.60 -5.63
C ILE A 46 22.69 -19.96 -5.00
N SER A 47 23.65 -20.03 -4.07
CA SER A 47 23.89 -21.26 -3.32
C SER A 47 22.83 -21.34 -2.23
N LEU A 48 21.69 -21.94 -2.55
CA LEU A 48 20.64 -22.21 -1.58
C LEU A 48 21.16 -23.21 -0.54
N THR A 49 20.90 -22.93 0.73
CA THR A 49 21.13 -23.89 1.81
C THR A 49 19.80 -24.56 2.18
N THR A 50 19.86 -25.74 2.78
CA THR A 50 18.67 -26.40 3.33
C THR A 50 18.74 -26.37 4.85
N THR A 51 17.59 -26.16 5.50
CA THR A 51 17.43 -26.34 6.94
C THR A 51 16.15 -27.12 7.22
N ILE A 52 16.23 -28.03 8.19
CA ILE A 52 15.16 -28.95 8.56
C ILE A 52 14.79 -28.70 10.02
N TRP A 53 13.51 -28.43 10.26
CA TRP A 53 12.95 -28.40 11.61
C TRP A 53 12.60 -29.82 12.04
N ASN A 54 13.20 -30.29 13.13
CA ASN A 54 12.96 -31.65 13.65
C ASN A 54 11.87 -31.72 14.73
N GLY A 55 11.21 -30.61 15.07
CA GLY A 55 10.27 -30.49 16.19
C GLY A 55 10.84 -29.81 17.43
N THR A 56 12.15 -29.54 17.45
CA THR A 56 12.83 -28.88 18.58
C THR A 56 13.89 -27.88 18.16
N THR A 57 14.62 -28.16 17.07
CA THR A 57 15.68 -27.30 16.56
C THR A 57 15.77 -27.37 15.04
N TRP A 58 16.29 -26.29 14.46
CA TRP A 58 16.76 -26.27 13.07
C TRP A 58 18.17 -26.85 12.99
N ASP A 59 18.42 -27.75 12.04
CA ASP A 59 19.73 -28.40 11.86
C ASP A 59 20.79 -27.47 11.24
N ASN A 60 20.37 -26.45 10.49
CA ASN A 60 21.25 -25.48 9.83
C ASN A 60 20.86 -24.02 10.16
N GLY A 61 20.31 -23.80 11.35
CA GLY A 61 19.85 -22.48 11.79
C GLY A 61 18.48 -22.08 11.24
N VAL A 62 17.96 -20.96 11.77
CA VAL A 62 16.65 -20.41 11.36
C VAL A 62 16.71 -20.04 9.88
N PRO A 63 15.73 -20.45 9.04
CA PRO A 63 15.74 -20.14 7.63
C PRO A 63 15.60 -18.64 7.34
N ASP A 64 16.13 -18.24 6.20
CA ASP A 64 15.93 -16.92 5.59
C ASP A 64 15.49 -17.08 4.13
N ILE A 65 15.29 -15.97 3.42
CA ILE A 65 14.76 -15.96 2.05
C ILE A 65 15.62 -16.73 1.02
N ASN A 66 16.86 -17.10 1.37
CA ASN A 66 17.77 -17.90 0.53
C ASN A 66 17.89 -19.36 1.00
N THR A 67 16.99 -19.82 1.89
CA THR A 67 17.05 -21.16 2.49
C THR A 67 15.84 -22.02 2.11
N ILE A 68 16.11 -23.19 1.54
CA ILE A 68 15.12 -24.26 1.35
C ILE A 68 14.74 -24.80 2.73
N THR A 69 13.46 -24.70 3.08
CA THR A 69 12.98 -25.00 4.42
C THR A 69 12.11 -26.24 4.43
N VAL A 70 12.41 -27.18 5.33
CA VAL A 70 11.63 -28.41 5.52
C VAL A 70 11.11 -28.48 6.95
N ILE A 71 9.80 -28.60 7.10
CA ILE A 71 9.13 -28.86 8.37
C ILE A 71 8.98 -30.38 8.53
N ASP A 72 9.87 -30.99 9.34
CA ASP A 72 9.89 -32.43 9.66
C ASP A 72 9.54 -32.73 11.14
N GLY A 73 9.04 -31.72 11.84
CA GLY A 73 8.43 -31.79 13.17
C GLY A 73 7.27 -30.79 13.25
N ASP A 74 6.39 -30.92 14.24
CA ASP A 74 5.34 -29.91 14.41
C ASP A 74 5.98 -28.55 14.73
N TYR A 75 5.51 -27.50 14.06
CA TYR A 75 6.03 -26.15 14.14
C TYR A 75 4.87 -25.17 14.36
N THR A 76 5.04 -24.25 15.30
CA THR A 76 4.13 -23.10 15.43
C THR A 76 4.91 -21.83 15.58
N THR A 77 4.59 -20.86 14.73
CA THR A 77 5.24 -19.55 14.73
C THR A 77 5.00 -18.78 16.03
N LEU A 78 3.99 -19.15 16.84
CA LEU A 78 3.78 -18.59 18.17
C LEU A 78 4.91 -18.94 19.14
N ILE A 79 5.45 -20.16 19.05
CA ILE A 79 6.48 -20.67 19.96
C ILE A 79 7.86 -20.45 19.35
N ASP A 80 8.01 -20.79 18.07
CA ASP A 80 9.31 -20.90 17.40
C ASP A 80 9.64 -19.68 16.51
N GLY A 81 8.72 -18.72 16.41
CA GLY A 81 8.87 -17.48 15.64
C GLY A 81 8.40 -17.59 14.19
N GLY A 82 8.18 -16.45 13.54
CA GLY A 82 8.00 -16.38 12.09
C GLY A 82 9.35 -16.50 11.36
N PHE A 83 9.32 -16.89 10.09
CA PHE A 83 10.53 -17.05 9.27
C PHE A 83 10.28 -16.75 7.79
N SER A 84 11.37 -16.50 7.06
CA SER A 84 11.37 -16.42 5.60
C SER A 84 12.09 -17.63 5.00
N ALA A 85 11.71 -18.05 3.79
CA ALA A 85 12.27 -19.23 3.12
C ALA A 85 12.36 -19.00 1.61
N TRP A 86 13.31 -19.65 0.94
CA TRP A 86 13.30 -19.72 -0.53
C TRP A 86 12.13 -20.58 -1.03
N SER A 87 11.97 -21.76 -0.43
CA SER A 87 10.86 -22.69 -0.66
C SER A 87 10.50 -23.39 0.64
N LEU A 88 9.26 -23.84 0.78
CA LEU A 88 8.74 -24.48 1.98
C LEU A 88 8.16 -25.87 1.67
N GLN A 89 8.62 -26.88 2.39
CA GLN A 89 8.05 -28.22 2.38
C GLN A 89 7.51 -28.56 3.78
N VAL A 90 6.23 -28.97 3.86
CA VAL A 90 5.65 -29.54 5.09
C VAL A 90 5.49 -31.04 4.90
N ASN A 91 6.30 -31.84 5.61
CA ASN A 91 6.31 -33.29 5.43
C ASN A 91 5.04 -33.96 5.96
N ALA A 92 4.75 -35.15 5.42
CA ALA A 92 3.60 -35.95 5.82
C ALA A 92 3.56 -36.22 7.33
N GLY A 93 2.38 -36.06 7.93
CA GLY A 93 2.18 -36.25 9.37
C GLY A 93 2.78 -35.16 10.26
N LYS A 94 3.27 -34.05 9.68
CA LYS A 94 3.76 -32.87 10.40
C LYS A 94 2.83 -31.70 10.21
N LYS A 95 2.82 -30.80 11.18
CA LYS A 95 1.94 -29.64 11.17
C LYS A 95 2.71 -28.32 11.30
N LEU A 96 2.45 -27.40 10.38
CA LEU A 96 2.82 -26.00 10.47
C LEU A 96 1.60 -25.16 10.84
N VAL A 97 1.66 -24.43 11.96
CA VAL A 97 0.66 -23.42 12.34
C VAL A 97 1.28 -22.03 12.27
N ILE A 98 0.73 -21.20 11.39
CA ILE A 98 1.05 -19.78 11.31
C ILE A 98 0.05 -19.03 12.19
N SER A 99 0.49 -18.76 13.41
CA SER A 99 -0.34 -18.16 14.46
C SER A 99 -0.62 -16.68 14.25
N ASN A 100 -1.63 -16.17 14.96
CA ASN A 100 -2.02 -14.77 14.93
C ASN A 100 -0.83 -13.82 15.17
N ASN A 101 -0.73 -12.77 14.35
CA ASN A 101 0.31 -11.73 14.40
C ASN A 101 1.74 -12.25 14.14
N THR A 102 1.85 -13.37 13.42
CA THR A 102 3.13 -13.91 12.95
C THR A 102 3.02 -14.24 11.46
N PHE A 103 4.14 -14.57 10.83
CA PHE A 103 4.19 -14.81 9.39
C PHE A 103 5.10 -15.98 9.03
N VAL A 104 4.85 -16.54 7.86
CA VAL A 104 5.82 -17.28 7.06
C VAL A 104 5.84 -16.66 5.67
N GLU A 105 7.02 -16.30 5.21
CA GLU A 105 7.24 -15.70 3.90
C GLU A 105 8.07 -16.67 3.04
N VAL A 106 7.67 -16.89 1.80
CA VAL A 106 8.29 -17.87 0.91
C VAL A 106 8.54 -17.23 -0.44
N GLN A 107 9.77 -17.28 -0.95
CA GLN A 107 10.11 -16.69 -2.24
C GLN A 107 9.37 -17.38 -3.38
N MET A 108 9.46 -18.71 -3.46
CA MET A 108 8.97 -19.52 -4.58
C MET A 108 7.84 -20.45 -4.15
N ASP A 109 8.14 -21.75 -4.02
CA ASP A 109 7.16 -22.82 -3.92
C ASP A 109 6.85 -23.22 -2.48
N VAL A 110 5.58 -23.57 -2.25
CA VAL A 110 5.10 -24.21 -1.03
C VAL A 110 4.51 -25.57 -1.39
N THR A 111 5.03 -26.63 -0.79
CA THR A 111 4.52 -28.00 -0.93
C THR A 111 4.07 -28.53 0.42
N VAL A 112 2.85 -29.07 0.47
CA VAL A 112 2.22 -29.56 1.70
C VAL A 112 1.81 -31.02 1.54
N ASP A 113 2.55 -31.91 2.21
CA ASP A 113 2.22 -33.33 2.39
C ASP A 113 1.55 -33.61 3.76
N GLY A 114 1.75 -32.70 4.73
CA GLY A 114 1.18 -32.72 6.09
C GLY A 114 0.07 -31.69 6.28
N ASP A 115 0.07 -30.96 7.40
CA ASP A 115 -0.93 -29.94 7.74
C ASP A 115 -0.33 -28.51 7.72
N LEU A 116 -0.96 -27.57 7.02
CA LEU A 116 -0.61 -26.14 7.07
C LEU A 116 -1.83 -25.29 7.45
N TRP A 117 -1.79 -24.67 8.63
CA TRP A 117 -2.90 -23.90 9.18
C TRP A 117 -2.52 -22.43 9.35
N VAL A 118 -3.28 -21.52 8.76
CA VAL A 118 -3.13 -20.08 8.94
C VAL A 118 -4.25 -19.56 9.85
N GLU A 119 -3.89 -19.00 11.00
CA GLU A 119 -4.86 -18.39 11.91
C GLU A 119 -5.36 -17.02 11.39
N THR A 120 -6.38 -16.44 12.02
CA THR A 120 -7.08 -15.25 11.52
C THR A 120 -6.19 -14.06 11.21
N CYS A 121 -5.15 -13.86 12.01
CA CYS A 121 -4.14 -12.82 11.86
C CYS A 121 -2.75 -13.40 11.53
N GLY A 122 -2.66 -14.68 11.16
CA GLY A 122 -1.44 -15.26 10.59
C GLY A 122 -1.31 -14.89 9.12
N ALA A 123 -0.09 -14.89 8.59
CA ALA A 123 0.17 -14.61 7.18
C ALA A 123 1.08 -15.65 6.56
N LEU A 124 0.61 -16.32 5.50
CA LEU A 124 1.50 -16.96 4.53
C LEU A 124 1.64 -16.03 3.34
N VAL A 125 2.86 -15.60 3.04
CA VAL A 125 3.17 -14.76 1.88
C VAL A 125 4.02 -15.58 0.91
N GLN A 126 3.59 -15.68 -0.34
CA GLN A 126 4.46 -16.11 -1.44
C GLN A 126 4.85 -14.88 -2.24
N ILE A 127 6.15 -14.65 -2.45
CA ILE A 127 6.66 -13.41 -3.04
C ILE A 127 6.61 -13.47 -4.57
N ASP A 128 7.16 -14.52 -5.17
CA ASP A 128 7.22 -14.67 -6.62
C ASP A 128 5.87 -15.14 -7.17
N ASP A 129 5.34 -14.41 -8.15
CA ASP A 129 4.06 -14.74 -8.77
C ASP A 129 4.09 -16.03 -9.60
N THR A 130 5.28 -16.51 -9.96
CA THR A 130 5.48 -17.80 -10.63
C THR A 130 5.56 -18.98 -9.65
N GLY A 131 5.70 -18.71 -8.35
CA GLY A 131 5.73 -19.71 -7.30
C GLY A 131 4.40 -20.47 -7.17
N THR A 132 4.48 -21.75 -6.87
CA THR A 132 3.32 -22.65 -6.78
C THR A 132 2.93 -22.95 -5.33
N PHE A 133 1.65 -23.24 -5.10
CA PHE A 133 1.17 -23.86 -3.87
C PHE A 133 0.63 -25.25 -4.20
N THR A 134 1.32 -26.29 -3.74
CA THR A 134 1.00 -27.68 -4.06
C THR A 134 0.51 -28.41 -2.81
N LEU A 135 -0.75 -28.86 -2.86
CA LEU A 135 -1.33 -29.76 -1.86
C LEU A 135 -1.31 -31.19 -2.40
N ASN A 136 -0.47 -32.04 -1.81
CA ASN A 136 -0.36 -33.45 -2.22
C ASN A 136 -1.41 -34.32 -1.51
N GLY A 137 -1.63 -35.54 -2.00
CA GLY A 137 -2.84 -36.33 -1.68
C GLY A 137 -3.12 -36.66 -0.19
N SER A 138 -2.15 -36.58 0.71
CA SER A 138 -2.35 -36.69 2.16
C SER A 138 -2.33 -35.35 2.92
N GLY A 139 -1.97 -34.28 2.23
CA GLY A 139 -1.82 -32.96 2.80
C GLY A 139 -3.16 -32.27 3.02
N ASN A 140 -3.19 -31.35 3.98
CA ASN A 140 -4.34 -30.53 4.31
C ASN A 140 -3.88 -29.09 4.60
N SER A 141 -4.55 -28.10 4.01
CA SER A 141 -4.27 -26.69 4.25
C SER A 141 -5.55 -25.91 4.50
N LEU A 142 -5.49 -24.97 5.44
CA LEU A 142 -6.65 -24.14 5.78
C LEU A 142 -6.28 -22.74 6.25
N VAL A 143 -7.23 -21.81 6.09
CA VAL A 143 -7.22 -20.48 6.69
C VAL A 143 -8.42 -20.35 7.61
N GLN A 144 -8.17 -20.08 8.88
CA GLN A 144 -9.21 -19.88 9.90
C GLN A 144 -9.49 -18.39 10.04
N LYS A 145 -10.75 -17.99 9.90
CA LYS A 145 -11.15 -16.60 10.04
C LYS A 145 -12.26 -16.47 11.10
N TYR A 146 -12.16 -15.45 11.94
CA TYR A 146 -13.22 -15.06 12.86
C TYR A 146 -13.94 -13.81 12.36
N THR A 147 -15.26 -13.78 12.54
CA THR A 147 -16.05 -12.54 12.44
C THR A 147 -15.53 -11.52 13.45
N SER A 148 -15.93 -10.25 13.30
CA SER A 148 -15.95 -9.36 14.46
C SER A 148 -16.95 -9.87 15.49
N ALA A 149 -16.96 -9.29 16.69
CA ALA A 149 -18.05 -9.52 17.63
C ALA A 149 -19.37 -9.10 16.99
N LEU A 150 -20.32 -10.03 16.86
CA LEU A 150 -21.61 -9.79 16.23
C LEU A 150 -22.65 -9.47 17.32
N ASN A 151 -23.39 -8.37 17.15
CA ASN A 151 -24.45 -7.99 18.08
C ASN A 151 -25.76 -8.70 17.74
N ASN A 152 -26.02 -8.94 16.45
CA ASN A 152 -27.15 -9.72 15.96
C ASN A 152 -26.69 -10.82 15.00
N TRP A 153 -27.45 -11.91 14.91
CA TRP A 153 -27.12 -13.02 14.02
C TRP A 153 -27.21 -12.61 12.54
N ASN A 154 -28.05 -11.62 12.23
CA ASN A 154 -28.21 -11.05 10.89
C ASN A 154 -27.19 -9.93 10.59
N ASP A 155 -26.21 -9.69 11.46
CA ASP A 155 -25.11 -8.79 11.14
C ASP A 155 -24.27 -9.42 10.00
N TYR A 156 -24.10 -8.69 8.90
CA TYR A 156 -23.32 -9.15 7.76
C TYR A 156 -21.81 -9.07 8.04
N THR A 157 -21.10 -10.14 7.67
CA THR A 157 -19.65 -10.15 7.48
C THR A 157 -19.32 -10.33 6.01
N TYR A 158 -18.37 -9.55 5.52
CA TYR A 158 -17.91 -9.58 4.13
C TYR A 158 -16.63 -10.39 4.02
N TRP A 159 -16.63 -11.35 3.09
CA TRP A 159 -15.62 -12.38 2.92
C TRP A 159 -15.08 -12.39 1.49
N SER A 160 -13.95 -13.05 1.31
CA SER A 160 -13.40 -13.56 0.05
C SER A 160 -12.70 -14.88 0.36
N SER A 161 -12.31 -15.63 -0.67
CA SER A 161 -11.66 -16.93 -0.50
C SER A 161 -10.14 -16.82 -0.56
N PRO A 162 -9.41 -17.08 0.54
CA PRO A 162 -7.95 -17.20 0.54
C PRO A 162 -7.43 -18.54 -0.02
N VAL A 163 -8.35 -19.44 -0.38
CA VAL A 163 -8.05 -20.77 -0.93
C VAL A 163 -8.78 -20.98 -2.25
N SER A 164 -8.29 -21.91 -3.05
CA SER A 164 -8.93 -22.33 -4.30
C SER A 164 -9.97 -23.42 -4.04
N ASN A 165 -11.01 -23.48 -4.88
CA ASN A 165 -12.04 -24.52 -4.88
C ASN A 165 -12.84 -24.68 -3.58
N ALA A 166 -12.89 -23.66 -2.71
CA ALA A 166 -13.71 -23.69 -1.52
C ALA A 166 -15.20 -23.74 -1.87
N VAL A 167 -15.97 -24.61 -1.21
CA VAL A 167 -17.41 -24.76 -1.44
C VAL A 167 -18.21 -24.01 -0.36
N VAL A 168 -19.28 -23.33 -0.77
CA VAL A 168 -20.14 -22.50 0.10
C VAL A 168 -20.61 -23.25 1.34
N ASN A 169 -21.12 -24.49 1.23
CA ASN A 169 -21.61 -25.24 2.39
C ASN A 169 -20.51 -25.70 3.34
N ASP A 170 -19.27 -25.85 2.86
CA ASP A 170 -18.15 -26.26 3.69
C ASP A 170 -17.66 -25.07 4.53
N VAL A 171 -17.45 -23.92 3.87
CA VAL A 171 -16.99 -22.70 4.53
C VAL A 171 -18.08 -22.05 5.38
N PHE A 172 -19.26 -21.84 4.80
CA PHE A 172 -20.37 -21.08 5.39
C PHE A 172 -21.45 -22.00 5.99
N SER A 173 -21.07 -23.17 6.49
CA SER A 173 -21.96 -24.11 7.18
C SER A 173 -22.69 -23.49 8.39
N SER A 174 -22.04 -22.53 9.06
CA SER A 174 -22.58 -21.81 10.21
C SER A 174 -23.25 -20.47 9.85
N SER A 175 -23.36 -20.16 8.55
CA SER A 175 -24.12 -19.02 8.04
C SER A 175 -25.59 -19.39 7.81
N HIS A 176 -26.47 -18.40 7.85
CA HIS A 176 -27.86 -18.61 7.48
C HIS A 176 -27.97 -18.87 5.96
N PRO A 177 -28.54 -20.00 5.51
CA PRO A 177 -28.43 -20.45 4.12
C PRO A 177 -29.10 -19.53 3.10
N TYR A 178 -30.08 -18.72 3.53
CA TYR A 178 -30.79 -17.73 2.71
C TYR A 178 -30.20 -16.31 2.82
N SER A 179 -29.03 -16.18 3.44
CA SER A 179 -28.37 -14.90 3.70
C SER A 179 -26.89 -14.96 3.38
N ARG A 180 -26.59 -15.57 2.22
CA ARG A 180 -25.24 -15.74 1.64
C ARG A 180 -25.29 -15.23 0.21
N PHE A 181 -24.62 -14.13 -0.07
CA PHE A 181 -24.75 -13.43 -1.35
C PHE A 181 -23.40 -13.12 -1.97
N TRP A 182 -23.41 -13.00 -3.29
CA TRP A 182 -22.39 -12.29 -4.06
C TRP A 182 -23.06 -11.14 -4.80
N PHE A 183 -22.28 -10.14 -5.18
CA PHE A 183 -22.78 -8.96 -5.88
C PHE A 183 -22.61 -9.13 -7.40
N ASN A 184 -23.72 -9.13 -8.12
CA ASN A 184 -23.77 -9.16 -9.56
C ASN A 184 -23.69 -7.75 -10.12
N ALA A 185 -22.49 -7.26 -10.35
CA ALA A 185 -22.25 -5.90 -10.81
C ALA A 185 -22.86 -5.57 -12.19
N VAL A 186 -23.13 -6.57 -13.03
CA VAL A 186 -23.83 -6.37 -14.33
C VAL A 186 -25.26 -5.88 -14.12
N ASN A 187 -25.85 -6.29 -13.00
CA ASN A 187 -27.25 -6.12 -12.68
C ASN A 187 -27.53 -4.81 -11.94
N TYR A 188 -26.50 -4.22 -11.34
CA TYR A 188 -26.61 -2.98 -10.59
C TYR A 188 -27.08 -1.83 -11.48
N LEU A 189 -28.19 -1.19 -11.12
CA LEU A 189 -28.79 -0.07 -11.84
C LEU A 189 -29.17 1.04 -10.85
N ASP A 190 -28.52 2.20 -10.96
CA ASP A 190 -28.79 3.37 -10.11
C ASP A 190 -29.15 4.58 -10.98
N ASN A 191 -30.44 4.73 -11.28
CA ASN A 191 -31.00 5.85 -12.05
C ASN A 191 -32.02 6.67 -11.27
N LEU A 192 -32.56 6.11 -10.18
CA LEU A 192 -33.53 6.76 -9.33
C LEU A 192 -33.04 6.82 -7.89
N ALA A 193 -33.18 8.00 -7.27
CA ALA A 193 -32.97 8.15 -5.85
C ALA A 193 -34.29 7.98 -5.12
N GLU A 194 -34.33 7.11 -4.12
CA GLU A 194 -35.46 6.96 -3.23
C GLU A 194 -35.51 8.10 -2.20
N ILE A 195 -36.71 8.58 -1.90
CA ILE A 195 -36.92 9.58 -0.85
C ILE A 195 -37.21 8.87 0.47
N GLY A 196 -36.17 8.66 1.27
CA GLY A 196 -36.29 8.31 2.69
C GLY A 196 -37.01 6.98 2.95
N ASN A 197 -36.74 5.95 2.14
CA ASN A 197 -37.32 4.61 2.26
C ASN A 197 -38.86 4.59 2.26
N THR A 198 -39.49 5.42 1.42
CA THR A 198 -40.95 5.60 1.33
C THR A 198 -41.59 4.86 0.16
N GLY A 199 -40.81 4.20 -0.69
CA GLY A 199 -41.21 3.66 -1.99
C GLY A 199 -41.47 4.73 -3.05
N SER A 200 -41.04 5.98 -2.82
CA SER A 200 -41.20 7.10 -3.75
C SER A 200 -39.84 7.53 -4.30
N TYR A 201 -39.76 7.65 -5.62
CA TYR A 201 -38.50 7.84 -6.34
C TYR A 201 -38.46 9.16 -7.12
N ILE A 202 -37.27 9.74 -7.23
CA ILE A 202 -36.97 10.87 -8.13
C ILE A 202 -35.82 10.51 -9.05
N ILE A 203 -35.70 11.18 -10.20
CA ILE A 203 -34.53 11.04 -11.06
C ILE A 203 -33.29 11.52 -10.30
N GLY A 204 -32.28 10.67 -10.20
CA GLY A 204 -31.08 10.91 -9.42
C GLY A 204 -30.44 9.58 -9.01
N GLN A 205 -29.31 9.65 -8.33
CA GLN A 205 -28.59 8.46 -7.85
C GLN A 205 -28.45 8.51 -6.34
N ASP A 206 -28.53 7.36 -5.69
CA ASP A 206 -28.38 7.25 -4.24
C ASP A 206 -27.52 6.05 -3.78
N ASP A 207 -26.75 5.46 -4.70
CA ASP A 207 -25.91 4.28 -4.49
C ASP A 207 -26.72 3.01 -4.12
N ILE A 208 -28.03 2.96 -4.42
CA ILE A 208 -28.91 1.80 -4.23
C ILE A 208 -29.40 1.27 -5.58
N ASP A 209 -29.45 -0.06 -5.71
CA ASP A 209 -30.00 -0.70 -6.89
C ASP A 209 -31.52 -0.53 -6.99
N ASP A 210 -31.98 0.03 -8.11
CA ASP A 210 -33.36 0.43 -8.40
C ASP A 210 -34.35 -0.74 -8.42
N ASP A 211 -33.90 -1.92 -8.84
CA ASP A 211 -34.76 -3.12 -8.96
C ASP A 211 -34.39 -4.25 -8.00
N GLY A 212 -33.33 -4.07 -7.21
CA GLY A 212 -32.90 -4.93 -6.11
C GLY A 212 -32.46 -6.33 -6.54
N ASN A 213 -31.87 -6.44 -7.73
CA ASN A 213 -31.41 -7.69 -8.33
C ASN A 213 -29.87 -7.82 -8.39
N ASP A 214 -29.14 -6.85 -7.84
CA ASP A 214 -27.69 -6.81 -7.69
C ASP A 214 -27.15 -7.87 -6.71
N TRP A 215 -27.82 -8.14 -5.59
CA TRP A 215 -27.41 -9.18 -4.63
C TRP A 215 -27.99 -10.55 -5.01
N THR A 216 -27.12 -11.46 -5.46
CA THR A 216 -27.52 -12.81 -5.87
C THR A 216 -27.20 -13.84 -4.79
N LEU A 217 -28.18 -14.69 -4.46
CA LEU A 217 -28.03 -15.75 -3.45
C LEU A 217 -27.04 -16.83 -3.94
N LEU A 218 -26.13 -17.23 -3.05
CA LEU A 218 -25.22 -18.36 -3.26
C LEU A 218 -25.92 -19.69 -2.99
N GLY A 219 -25.84 -20.60 -3.97
CA GLY A 219 -26.15 -22.01 -3.81
C GLY A 219 -25.15 -22.70 -2.89
N GLY A 220 -25.62 -23.70 -2.14
CA GLY A 220 -24.77 -24.42 -1.18
C GLY A 220 -23.62 -25.21 -1.82
N THR A 221 -23.74 -25.57 -3.09
CA THR A 221 -22.72 -26.27 -3.89
C THR A 221 -21.85 -25.35 -4.71
N ASP A 222 -22.09 -24.03 -4.65
CA ASP A 222 -21.32 -23.08 -5.43
C ASP A 222 -19.89 -23.01 -4.89
N THR A 223 -18.95 -22.76 -5.80
CA THR A 223 -17.54 -22.60 -5.48
C THR A 223 -17.22 -21.13 -5.29
N LEU A 224 -16.53 -20.80 -4.20
CA LEU A 224 -16.02 -19.46 -3.94
C LEU A 224 -14.86 -19.19 -4.89
N THR A 225 -15.05 -18.21 -5.77
CA THR A 225 -14.06 -17.75 -6.73
C THR A 225 -13.06 -16.82 -6.01
N PRO A 226 -11.75 -17.08 -6.11
CA PRO A 226 -10.75 -16.17 -5.58
C PRO A 226 -10.94 -14.75 -6.11
N GLY A 227 -10.96 -13.78 -5.19
CA GLY A 227 -10.99 -12.36 -5.52
C GLY A 227 -12.39 -11.76 -5.59
N VAL A 228 -13.43 -12.59 -5.55
CA VAL A 228 -14.84 -12.16 -5.45
C VAL A 228 -15.24 -11.91 -4.00
N GLY A 229 -16.05 -10.88 -3.76
CA GLY A 229 -16.63 -10.58 -2.46
C GLY A 229 -17.90 -11.38 -2.17
N TYR A 230 -18.06 -11.83 -0.93
CA TYR A 230 -19.22 -12.58 -0.44
C TYR A 230 -19.76 -11.98 0.86
N ALA A 231 -21.06 -11.69 0.92
CA ALA A 231 -21.72 -11.18 2.11
C ALA A 231 -22.50 -12.30 2.79
N THR A 232 -22.22 -12.56 4.05
CA THR A 232 -22.95 -13.59 4.80
C THR A 232 -23.34 -13.12 6.20
N THR A 233 -24.47 -13.60 6.70
CA THR A 233 -24.82 -13.47 8.13
C THR A 233 -24.43 -14.73 8.90
N HIS A 234 -24.57 -14.71 10.22
CA HIS A 234 -24.50 -15.92 11.03
C HIS A 234 -25.85 -16.65 11.07
N SER A 235 -25.86 -17.91 11.50
CA SER A 235 -27.10 -18.62 11.82
C SER A 235 -27.69 -18.09 13.13
N SER A 236 -29.03 -18.00 13.23
CA SER A 236 -29.69 -17.70 14.50
C SER A 236 -29.57 -18.84 15.51
N SER A 237 -29.34 -20.07 15.04
CA SER A 237 -29.14 -21.24 15.89
C SER A 237 -27.76 -21.20 16.52
N GLY A 238 -27.70 -21.21 17.85
CA GLY A 238 -26.43 -21.16 18.59
C GLY A 238 -25.80 -19.76 18.68
N PHE A 239 -26.46 -18.73 18.17
CA PHE A 239 -26.00 -17.36 18.26
C PHE A 239 -26.10 -16.81 19.69
N VAL A 240 -25.03 -16.15 20.12
CA VAL A 240 -24.89 -15.35 21.33
C VAL A 240 -24.34 -13.97 20.93
N SER A 241 -25.05 -12.92 21.33
CA SER A 241 -24.65 -11.53 21.08
C SER A 241 -23.30 -11.20 21.75
N GLY A 242 -22.44 -10.47 21.05
CA GLY A 242 -21.10 -10.10 21.47
C GLY A 242 -20.02 -11.15 21.18
N ASN A 243 -20.37 -12.33 20.68
CA ASN A 243 -19.39 -13.36 20.31
C ASN A 243 -18.85 -13.16 18.89
N SER A 244 -17.64 -13.67 18.66
CA SER A 244 -17.06 -13.87 17.32
C SER A 244 -17.18 -15.33 16.92
N TYR A 245 -17.39 -15.60 15.63
CA TYR A 245 -17.63 -16.94 15.10
C TYR A 245 -16.57 -17.35 14.09
N GLN A 246 -16.16 -18.62 14.15
CA GLN A 246 -15.14 -19.18 13.28
C GLN A 246 -15.73 -19.66 11.95
N TYR A 247 -15.01 -19.38 10.88
CA TYR A 247 -15.21 -19.90 9.53
C TYR A 247 -13.87 -20.44 9.03
N VAL A 248 -13.90 -21.60 8.36
CA VAL A 248 -12.69 -22.30 7.92
C VAL A 248 -12.72 -22.45 6.41
N PHE A 249 -11.71 -21.91 5.75
CA PHE A 249 -11.47 -22.07 4.32
C PHE A 249 -10.45 -23.20 4.15
N ASN A 250 -10.91 -24.36 3.69
CA ASN A 250 -10.06 -25.53 3.44
C ASN A 250 -9.81 -25.68 1.95
N GLY A 251 -8.56 -25.88 1.56
CA GLY A 251 -8.14 -26.07 0.18
C GLY A 251 -6.72 -25.55 -0.05
N PRO A 252 -6.18 -25.74 -1.27
CA PRO A 252 -4.90 -25.18 -1.65
C PRO A 252 -4.94 -23.65 -1.52
N LEU A 253 -3.97 -23.07 -0.80
CA LEU A 253 -3.92 -21.63 -0.58
C LEU A 253 -3.62 -20.92 -1.90
N ASN A 254 -4.26 -19.77 -2.10
CA ASN A 254 -4.09 -19.00 -3.33
C ASN A 254 -2.72 -18.28 -3.33
N THR A 255 -2.06 -18.30 -4.49
CA THR A 255 -0.80 -17.60 -4.77
C THR A 255 -0.82 -17.10 -6.22
N GLY A 256 0.29 -16.50 -6.68
CA GLY A 256 0.40 -15.89 -8.01
C GLY A 256 -0.46 -14.62 -8.18
N THR A 257 -0.50 -14.12 -9.41
CA THR A 257 -1.39 -13.02 -9.80
C THR A 257 -2.82 -13.55 -9.94
N ILE A 258 -3.79 -12.91 -9.28
CA ILE A 258 -5.22 -13.25 -9.40
C ILE A 258 -5.94 -12.16 -10.18
N THR A 259 -6.54 -12.56 -11.31
CA THR A 259 -7.32 -11.67 -12.16
C THR A 259 -8.80 -11.75 -11.83
N VAL A 260 -9.41 -10.62 -11.46
CA VAL A 260 -10.85 -10.54 -11.16
C VAL A 260 -11.54 -9.69 -12.22
N PRO A 261 -12.55 -10.21 -12.93
CA PRO A 261 -13.33 -9.42 -13.87
C PRO A 261 -14.22 -8.43 -13.12
N VAL A 262 -14.17 -7.17 -13.52
CA VAL A 262 -15.04 -6.10 -13.00
C VAL A 262 -15.94 -5.57 -14.12
N GLN A 263 -17.16 -5.21 -13.75
CA GLN A 263 -18.26 -4.96 -14.69
C GLN A 263 -18.62 -3.49 -14.72
N TYR A 264 -18.83 -3.01 -15.95
CA TYR A 264 -19.46 -1.74 -16.28
C TYR A 264 -20.91 -2.05 -16.63
N ASN A 265 -21.86 -1.48 -15.90
CA ASN A 265 -23.28 -1.81 -16.04
C ASN A 265 -23.91 -1.17 -17.30
N GLY A 266 -23.21 -0.24 -17.96
CA GLY A 266 -23.68 0.44 -19.17
C GLY A 266 -24.50 1.69 -18.92
N ASN A 267 -24.79 2.01 -17.67
CA ASN A 267 -25.45 3.23 -17.25
C ASN A 267 -24.41 4.36 -17.11
N ASN A 268 -24.82 5.60 -17.38
CA ASN A 268 -23.86 6.70 -17.52
C ASN A 268 -24.15 7.75 -16.46
N GLY A 269 -23.30 7.79 -15.43
CA GLY A 269 -23.33 8.79 -14.37
C GLY A 269 -23.34 8.21 -12.96
N ASP A 270 -23.71 6.93 -12.79
CA ASP A 270 -23.67 6.19 -11.52
C ASP A 270 -22.25 5.70 -11.20
N ARG A 271 -22.11 5.14 -10.00
CA ARG A 271 -20.90 4.41 -9.61
C ARG A 271 -21.11 2.94 -9.98
N ASP A 272 -20.34 2.46 -10.95
CA ASP A 272 -20.32 1.05 -11.35
C ASP A 272 -19.70 0.17 -10.26
N TRP A 273 -20.49 -0.11 -9.21
CA TRP A 273 -20.03 -0.87 -8.05
C TRP A 273 -19.63 -2.30 -8.42
N ASN A 274 -18.59 -2.77 -7.77
CA ASN A 274 -18.09 -4.14 -7.87
C ASN A 274 -17.68 -4.58 -6.46
N PHE A 275 -18.12 -5.79 -6.07
CA PHE A 275 -17.77 -6.37 -4.78
C PHE A 275 -16.71 -7.46 -4.96
N ILE A 276 -15.50 -7.13 -4.54
CA ILE A 276 -14.32 -7.99 -4.66
C ILE A 276 -13.80 -8.34 -3.27
N GLY A 277 -12.65 -8.99 -3.18
CA GLY A 277 -12.02 -9.19 -1.88
C GLY A 277 -10.62 -9.75 -1.97
N ASN A 278 -9.92 -9.77 -0.83
CA ASN A 278 -8.55 -10.27 -0.76
C ASN A 278 -8.52 -11.80 -0.91
N PRO A 279 -7.96 -12.33 -2.02
CA PRO A 279 -7.92 -13.75 -2.31
C PRO A 279 -6.74 -14.50 -1.67
N TYR A 280 -5.88 -13.85 -0.89
CA TYR A 280 -4.63 -14.46 -0.41
C TYR A 280 -4.70 -14.86 1.07
N PRO A 281 -3.90 -15.84 1.53
CA PRO A 281 -3.71 -16.18 2.94
C PRO A 281 -2.86 -15.15 3.72
N SER A 282 -2.78 -13.91 3.24
CA SER A 282 -2.07 -12.77 3.83
C SER A 282 -2.81 -11.47 3.50
N ALA A 283 -2.43 -10.36 4.14
CA ALA A 283 -3.04 -9.06 3.85
C ALA A 283 -2.51 -8.47 2.52
N ILE A 284 -3.33 -7.67 1.84
CA ILE A 284 -2.95 -6.88 0.67
C ILE A 284 -2.71 -5.44 1.11
N SER A 285 -1.68 -4.79 0.57
CA SER A 285 -1.49 -3.35 0.68
C SER A 285 -2.51 -2.63 -0.18
N VAL A 286 -3.29 -1.72 0.41
CA VAL A 286 -4.24 -0.89 -0.36
C VAL A 286 -3.49 -0.02 -1.37
N ASP A 287 -2.28 0.41 -1.04
CA ASP A 287 -1.46 1.24 -1.93
C ASP A 287 -1.00 0.45 -3.16
N ALA A 288 -0.46 -0.75 -2.96
CA ALA A 288 -0.06 -1.64 -4.07
C ALA A 288 -1.28 -2.05 -4.91
N PHE A 289 -2.42 -2.31 -4.26
CA PHE A 289 -3.67 -2.61 -4.94
C PHE A 289 -4.12 -1.43 -5.84
N PHE A 290 -4.04 -0.19 -5.39
CA PHE A 290 -4.35 0.96 -6.23
C PHE A 290 -3.35 1.13 -7.36
N GLU A 291 -2.05 0.97 -7.10
CA GLU A 291 -1.01 1.07 -8.11
C GLU A 291 -1.25 0.09 -9.27
N ALA A 292 -1.59 -1.16 -8.95
CA ALA A 292 -1.89 -2.19 -9.94
C ALA A 292 -3.20 -1.95 -10.71
N ASN A 293 -4.18 -1.24 -10.13
CA ASN A 293 -5.57 -1.20 -10.65
C ASN A 293 -6.11 0.22 -10.99
N GLN A 294 -5.32 1.27 -10.83
CA GLN A 294 -5.74 2.67 -11.01
C GLN A 294 -6.32 3.01 -12.39
N SER A 295 -6.06 2.20 -13.41
CA SER A 295 -6.61 2.38 -14.76
C SER A 295 -8.03 1.83 -14.93
N VAL A 296 -8.51 1.05 -13.96
CA VAL A 296 -9.77 0.30 -14.03
C VAL A 296 -10.78 0.78 -12.98
N ILE A 297 -10.33 1.03 -11.76
CA ILE A 297 -11.21 1.40 -10.63
C ILE A 297 -11.06 2.85 -10.20
N GLY A 298 -12.12 3.40 -9.62
CA GLY A 298 -12.04 4.56 -8.76
C GLY A 298 -11.10 4.30 -7.59
N LEU A 299 -10.35 5.33 -7.20
CA LEU A 299 -9.27 5.24 -6.20
C LEU A 299 -9.77 5.25 -4.75
N ALA A 300 -10.78 4.44 -4.47
CA ALA A 300 -11.37 4.25 -3.15
C ALA A 300 -11.76 2.78 -2.92
N VAL A 301 -11.48 2.28 -1.71
CA VAL A 301 -11.86 0.96 -1.22
C VAL A 301 -12.82 1.14 -0.05
N TYR A 302 -13.95 0.44 -0.11
CA TYR A 302 -15.02 0.52 0.89
C TYR A 302 -15.06 -0.78 1.70
N LEU A 303 -14.78 -0.66 3.00
CA LEU A 303 -14.66 -1.77 3.94
C LEU A 303 -15.86 -1.78 4.88
N TRP A 304 -16.61 -2.87 4.84
CA TRP A 304 -17.79 -3.03 5.69
C TRP A 304 -17.40 -3.21 7.17
N SER A 305 -17.86 -2.30 8.03
CA SER A 305 -17.57 -2.35 9.47
C SER A 305 -18.73 -2.86 10.35
N HIS A 306 -19.97 -2.78 9.85
CA HIS A 306 -21.23 -3.15 10.53
C HIS A 306 -21.33 -2.63 11.97
N ALA A 307 -21.95 -1.46 12.14
CA ALA A 307 -22.09 -0.82 13.44
C ALA A 307 -23.54 -0.50 13.81
N THR A 308 -24.33 -0.06 12.82
CA THR A 308 -25.68 0.42 13.05
C THR A 308 -26.70 -0.69 12.76
N PRO A 309 -27.73 -0.84 13.61
CA PRO A 309 -28.84 -1.76 13.31
C PRO A 309 -29.57 -1.34 12.03
N ALA A 310 -30.08 -2.32 11.29
CA ALA A 310 -30.95 -2.05 10.15
C ALA A 310 -32.18 -1.23 10.59
N SER A 311 -32.56 -0.25 9.78
CA SER A 311 -33.59 0.73 10.11
C SER A 311 -34.49 0.96 8.90
N ASN A 312 -35.79 1.15 9.17
CA ASN A 312 -36.76 1.51 8.14
C ASN A 312 -36.70 2.99 7.74
N ASN A 313 -35.89 3.81 8.43
CA ASN A 313 -35.64 5.20 8.05
C ASN A 313 -34.36 5.36 7.21
N THR A 314 -33.55 4.29 7.10
CA THR A 314 -32.34 4.30 6.28
C THR A 314 -32.75 4.05 4.83
N ASN A 315 -32.21 4.86 3.92
CA ASN A 315 -32.46 4.72 2.50
C ASN A 315 -32.01 3.35 1.97
N GLY A 316 -32.77 2.77 1.04
CA GLY A 316 -32.44 1.48 0.44
C GLY A 316 -33.68 0.69 0.01
N ASN A 317 -33.47 -0.34 -0.80
CA ASN A 317 -34.54 -1.08 -1.47
C ASN A 317 -35.24 -2.16 -0.61
N GLN A 318 -34.96 -2.24 0.71
CA GLN A 318 -35.58 -3.17 1.65
C GLN A 318 -36.44 -2.46 2.71
N THR A 319 -37.31 -3.23 3.39
CA THR A 319 -38.09 -2.68 4.52
C THR A 319 -37.20 -2.15 5.65
N TYR A 320 -36.03 -2.76 5.86
CA TYR A 320 -35.01 -2.32 6.80
C TYR A 320 -33.66 -2.35 6.11
N ASN A 321 -32.98 -1.20 6.06
CA ASN A 321 -31.70 -1.02 5.38
C ASN A 321 -30.59 -0.71 6.39
N TYR A 322 -29.37 -1.16 6.08
CA TYR A 322 -28.19 -0.78 6.85
C TYR A 322 -27.64 0.57 6.39
N ASN A 323 -27.03 1.32 7.31
CA ASN A 323 -26.51 2.65 6.97
C ASN A 323 -25.24 2.55 6.10
N VAL A 324 -25.21 3.29 5.00
CA VAL A 324 -24.03 3.42 4.13
C VAL A 324 -22.84 4.06 4.86
N ASP A 325 -23.07 4.84 5.92
CA ASP A 325 -22.02 5.38 6.78
C ASP A 325 -21.27 4.28 7.59
N ASP A 326 -21.76 3.03 7.58
CA ASP A 326 -21.06 1.91 8.20
C ASP A 326 -19.83 1.46 7.41
N TYR A 327 -19.67 1.91 6.17
CA TYR A 327 -18.45 1.68 5.39
C TYR A 327 -17.30 2.55 5.89
N ALA A 328 -16.20 1.92 6.27
CA ALA A 328 -14.92 2.58 6.35
C ALA A 328 -14.34 2.75 4.94
N VAL A 329 -13.66 3.85 4.68
CA VAL A 329 -13.15 4.17 3.33
C VAL A 329 -11.66 4.40 3.38
N VAL A 330 -10.91 3.74 2.49
CA VAL A 330 -9.50 4.03 2.25
C VAL A 330 -9.39 4.59 0.84
N THR A 331 -8.80 5.77 0.72
CA THR A 331 -8.58 6.44 -0.58
C THR A 331 -7.10 6.51 -0.91
N CYS A 332 -6.76 6.58 -2.20
CA CYS A 332 -5.37 6.65 -2.66
C CYS A 332 -4.64 7.92 -2.16
N TYR A 333 -5.36 9.04 -1.99
CA TYR A 333 -4.73 10.34 -1.63
C TYR A 333 -5.38 11.10 -0.46
N SER A 334 -6.67 10.92 -0.19
CA SER A 334 -7.41 11.67 0.85
C SER A 334 -7.40 11.02 2.25
N GLY A 335 -6.66 9.91 2.42
CA GLY A 335 -6.52 9.20 3.69
C GLY A 335 -7.64 8.20 3.98
N GLU A 336 -7.78 7.86 5.26
CA GLU A 336 -8.70 6.85 5.79
C GLU A 336 -9.85 7.49 6.58
N ILE A 337 -11.07 7.06 6.28
CA ILE A 337 -12.29 7.47 6.97
C ILE A 337 -12.81 6.27 7.74
N ALA A 338 -13.07 6.46 9.04
CA ALA A 338 -13.72 5.43 9.85
C ALA A 338 -15.17 5.23 9.42
N GLY A 339 -15.63 3.98 9.39
CA GLY A 339 -17.05 3.67 9.27
C GLY A 339 -17.76 3.81 10.62
N GLY A 340 -19.01 3.35 10.70
CA GLY A 340 -19.86 3.44 11.89
C GLY A 340 -19.28 2.87 13.20
N THR A 341 -18.30 1.96 13.14
CA THR A 341 -17.59 1.46 14.34
C THR A 341 -16.59 2.47 14.92
N ASN A 342 -16.36 3.60 14.25
CA ASN A 342 -15.34 4.61 14.56
C ASN A 342 -13.90 4.08 14.58
N VAL A 343 -13.67 2.94 13.93
CA VAL A 343 -12.33 2.38 13.72
C VAL A 343 -11.82 2.85 12.37
N ILE A 344 -10.71 3.59 12.38
CA ILE A 344 -10.00 3.98 11.17
C ILE A 344 -9.29 2.73 10.63
N PRO A 345 -9.55 2.31 9.38
CA PRO A 345 -8.87 1.17 8.78
C PRO A 345 -7.38 1.48 8.64
N ASN A 346 -6.54 0.47 8.78
CA ASN A 346 -5.16 0.57 8.30
C ASN A 346 -5.16 0.37 6.76
N ARG A 347 -4.09 0.77 6.08
CA ARG A 347 -3.95 0.64 4.62
C ARG A 347 -3.69 -0.81 4.16
N PHE A 348 -4.24 -1.78 4.89
CA PHE A 348 -4.11 -3.21 4.61
C PHE A 348 -5.49 -3.87 4.59
N ILE A 349 -5.76 -4.66 3.56
CA ILE A 349 -6.98 -5.46 3.44
C ILE A 349 -6.66 -6.86 3.99
N PRO A 350 -7.25 -7.30 5.11
CA PRO A 350 -6.93 -8.60 5.70
C PRO A 350 -7.24 -9.77 4.76
N SER A 351 -6.51 -10.89 4.94
CA SER A 351 -6.76 -12.14 4.21
C SER A 351 -8.25 -12.53 4.25
N GLY A 352 -8.84 -12.79 3.08
CA GLY A 352 -10.23 -13.20 2.96
C GLY A 352 -11.26 -12.11 3.30
N GLN A 353 -10.89 -10.84 3.41
CA GLN A 353 -11.83 -9.73 3.61
C GLN A 353 -12.44 -9.32 2.26
N GLY A 354 -13.77 -9.25 2.19
CA GLY A 354 -14.50 -8.64 1.07
C GLY A 354 -14.55 -7.11 1.17
N PHE A 355 -14.49 -6.41 0.04
CA PHE A 355 -14.55 -4.95 -0.05
C PHE A 355 -15.13 -4.50 -1.39
N SER A 356 -15.75 -3.32 -1.40
CA SER A 356 -16.34 -2.75 -2.61
C SER A 356 -15.42 -1.71 -3.24
N VAL A 357 -15.45 -1.66 -4.56
CA VAL A 357 -14.83 -0.64 -5.42
C VAL A 357 -15.86 -0.23 -6.47
N PHE A 358 -15.66 0.89 -7.16
CA PHE A 358 -16.44 1.24 -8.34
C PHE A 358 -15.52 1.45 -9.53
N LEU A 359 -16.00 1.26 -10.77
CA LEU A 359 -15.17 1.50 -11.94
C LEU A 359 -14.88 2.99 -12.14
N LEU A 360 -13.76 3.26 -12.80
CA LEU A 360 -13.51 4.59 -13.33
C LEU A 360 -14.52 4.87 -14.45
N ALA A 361 -15.43 5.84 -14.24
CA ALA A 361 -16.40 6.23 -15.26
C ALA A 361 -15.68 6.61 -16.57
N VAL A 362 -15.93 5.84 -17.63
CA VAL A 362 -15.42 6.14 -18.99
C VAL A 362 -16.23 7.31 -19.55
N PHE A 363 -16.00 8.51 -19.06
CA PHE A 363 -16.39 9.69 -19.82
C PHE A 363 -15.58 9.68 -21.11
N MET A 364 -16.25 9.37 -22.22
CA MET A 364 -15.77 9.68 -23.56
C MET A 364 -15.76 11.21 -23.75
N MET A 365 -14.95 11.90 -22.95
CA MET A 365 -14.48 13.22 -23.30
C MET A 365 -13.52 12.98 -24.46
N VAL A 366 -13.93 13.38 -25.66
CA VAL A 366 -12.97 13.60 -26.74
C VAL A 366 -12.00 14.68 -26.25
N CYS A 367 -10.95 14.29 -25.56
CA CYS A 367 -9.76 15.11 -25.45
C CYS A 367 -9.07 15.01 -26.81
N VAL A 368 -9.50 15.87 -27.74
CA VAL A 368 -8.58 16.46 -28.71
C VAL A 368 -7.36 16.86 -27.90
N PRO A 369 -6.18 16.23 -28.06
CA PRO A 369 -5.13 16.27 -27.06
C PRO A 369 -4.74 17.72 -26.77
N PRO A 370 -5.08 18.28 -25.59
CA PRO A 370 -4.24 19.30 -25.02
C PRO A 370 -3.15 18.53 -24.29
N SER A 371 -1.90 18.70 -24.70
CA SER A 371 -0.74 18.21 -23.99
C SER A 371 -0.91 18.41 -22.48
N TYR A 372 -1.22 17.35 -21.72
CA TYR A 372 -1.34 17.37 -20.27
C TYR A 372 -0.55 16.19 -19.72
N SER A 373 0.52 16.52 -19.03
CA SER A 373 1.44 15.61 -18.37
C SER A 373 0.75 14.93 -17.17
N LYS A 374 1.05 13.63 -17.01
CA LYS A 374 0.94 12.86 -15.77
C LYS A 374 1.36 13.73 -14.58
N GLN A 375 0.55 13.85 -13.52
CA GLN A 375 1.06 14.43 -12.26
C GLN A 375 2.23 13.55 -11.80
N PRO A 376 3.41 14.11 -11.49
CA PRO A 376 4.56 13.29 -11.15
C PRO A 376 4.29 12.55 -9.83
N SER A 377 4.42 11.23 -9.81
CA SER A 377 4.67 10.54 -8.54
C SER A 377 6.03 11.01 -8.05
N TYR A 378 6.09 11.39 -6.78
CA TYR A 378 7.32 11.81 -6.11
C TYR A 378 7.89 10.69 -5.21
N ASP A 379 7.45 9.45 -5.43
CA ASP A 379 8.02 8.30 -4.76
C ASP A 379 9.33 7.89 -5.44
N MET A 380 10.09 7.05 -4.75
CA MET A 380 11.23 6.40 -5.37
C MET A 380 10.71 5.51 -6.52
N PRO A 381 11.21 5.67 -7.76
CA PRO A 381 10.76 4.81 -8.85
C PRO A 381 11.21 3.37 -8.60
N SER A 382 10.35 2.41 -8.97
CA SER A 382 10.65 0.98 -8.94
C SER A 382 11.79 0.62 -9.90
N ASP A 383 11.78 1.21 -11.09
CA ASP A 383 12.85 1.12 -12.07
C ASP A 383 13.80 2.31 -11.94
N ILE A 384 15.01 2.07 -11.42
CA ILE A 384 16.05 3.09 -11.29
C ILE A 384 16.78 3.23 -12.62
N ASP A 385 16.74 4.42 -13.22
CA ASP A 385 17.50 4.79 -14.41
C ASP A 385 18.87 5.35 -13.97
N PRO A 386 19.98 4.63 -14.20
CA PRO A 386 21.33 5.09 -13.82
C PRO A 386 21.74 6.40 -14.50
N SER A 387 21.12 6.76 -15.63
CA SER A 387 21.40 7.98 -16.38
C SER A 387 20.58 9.20 -15.94
N ALA A 388 19.51 8.97 -15.17
CA ALA A 388 18.63 10.03 -14.71
C ALA A 388 19.25 10.86 -13.58
N ARG A 389 18.68 12.04 -13.38
CA ARG A 389 19.05 12.98 -12.30
C ARG A 389 17.97 12.94 -11.24
N TYR A 390 18.35 12.65 -9.99
CA TYR A 390 17.43 12.48 -8.88
C TYR A 390 17.51 13.67 -7.92
N PHE A 391 16.35 14.17 -7.49
CA PHE A 391 16.27 15.24 -6.50
C PHE A 391 15.40 14.83 -5.33
N PHE A 392 16.00 14.54 -4.17
CA PHE A 392 15.28 14.35 -2.92
C PHE A 392 14.91 15.71 -2.32
N PHE A 393 13.64 16.10 -2.39
CA PHE A 393 13.16 17.35 -1.79
C PHE A 393 12.63 17.13 -0.38
N MET A 394 13.09 17.94 0.56
CA MET A 394 12.69 17.91 1.96
C MET A 394 11.94 19.19 2.29
N HIS A 395 10.63 19.10 2.48
CA HIS A 395 9.81 20.28 2.79
C HIS A 395 10.11 20.88 4.17
N ASN A 396 9.53 22.05 4.44
CA ASN A 396 9.71 22.77 5.70
C ASN A 396 8.68 22.35 6.77
N TYR A 397 8.86 22.87 8.00
CA TYR A 397 7.95 22.60 9.12
C TYR A 397 6.51 23.10 8.91
N TYR A 398 6.29 24.11 8.05
CA TYR A 398 4.94 24.58 7.77
C TYR A 398 4.11 23.51 7.05
N VAL A 399 4.69 22.82 6.08
CA VAL A 399 4.02 21.69 5.39
C VAL A 399 3.76 20.53 6.37
N GLU A 400 4.68 20.26 7.32
CA GLU A 400 4.46 19.24 8.36
C GLU A 400 3.22 19.52 9.23
N LYS A 401 2.92 20.80 9.46
CA LYS A 401 1.82 21.22 10.33
C LYS A 401 0.51 21.46 9.60
N ASN A 402 0.57 21.94 8.36
CA ASN A 402 -0.61 22.46 7.64
C ASN A 402 -0.95 21.67 6.37
N GLY A 403 -0.17 20.64 6.03
CA GLY A 403 -0.36 19.89 4.80
C GLY A 403 0.22 20.57 3.55
N PRO A 404 0.16 19.89 2.39
CA PRO A 404 0.76 20.35 1.14
C PRO A 404 -0.03 21.51 0.47
N ASP A 405 -1.33 21.64 0.73
CA ASP A 405 -2.24 22.60 0.08
C ASP A 405 -2.22 24.02 0.68
N GLY A 406 -1.22 24.31 1.50
CA GLY A 406 -1.15 25.55 2.28
C GLY A 406 -0.49 26.74 1.57
N ALA A 407 -0.02 27.69 2.38
CA ALA A 407 0.72 28.85 1.90
C ALA A 407 2.08 28.49 1.28
N CYS A 408 2.65 27.35 1.66
CA CYS A 408 3.80 26.76 0.98
C CYS A 408 3.27 25.90 -0.16
N LYS A 409 3.55 26.32 -1.39
CA LYS A 409 3.17 25.64 -2.63
C LYS A 409 4.04 24.42 -2.86
N TYR A 410 3.82 23.40 -2.04
CA TYR A 410 4.67 22.21 -1.99
C TYR A 410 4.73 21.51 -3.34
N GLU A 411 3.58 21.16 -3.93
CA GLU A 411 3.54 20.48 -5.23
C GLU A 411 4.12 21.34 -6.36
N ASP A 412 3.85 22.66 -6.36
CA ASP A 412 4.44 23.56 -7.37
C ASP A 412 5.97 23.56 -7.30
N ILE A 413 6.55 23.47 -6.09
CA ILE A 413 8.01 23.37 -5.93
C ILE A 413 8.54 22.07 -6.53
N LEU A 414 7.86 20.95 -6.26
CA LEU A 414 8.28 19.64 -6.80
C LEU A 414 8.17 19.61 -8.33
N ASN A 415 7.05 20.07 -8.87
CA ASN A 415 6.84 20.22 -10.31
C ASN A 415 7.93 21.09 -10.95
N ALA A 416 8.31 22.21 -10.30
CA ALA A 416 9.33 23.10 -10.86
C ALA A 416 10.73 22.48 -10.95
N PHE A 417 11.06 21.51 -10.08
CA PHE A 417 12.26 20.68 -10.23
C PHE A 417 12.06 19.59 -11.29
N ALA A 418 10.91 18.94 -11.34
CA ALA A 418 10.60 17.92 -12.35
C ALA A 418 10.68 18.50 -13.79
N ASP A 419 10.12 19.70 -14.00
CA ASP A 419 10.18 20.46 -15.25
C ASP A 419 11.60 20.79 -15.69
N ARG A 420 12.57 20.71 -14.78
CA ARG A 420 14.01 20.93 -15.03
C ARG A 420 14.79 19.62 -15.20
N GLY A 421 14.08 18.52 -15.43
CA GLY A 421 14.64 17.22 -15.81
C GLY A 421 15.09 16.36 -14.63
N PHE A 422 14.59 16.62 -13.42
CA PHE A 422 14.85 15.78 -12.27
C PHE A 422 13.72 14.76 -12.08
N ILE A 423 14.07 13.53 -11.73
CA ILE A 423 13.18 12.62 -11.01
C ILE A 423 13.14 13.09 -9.56
N VAL A 424 12.04 13.73 -9.19
CA VAL A 424 11.89 14.32 -7.86
C VAL A 424 11.33 13.28 -6.90
N ILE A 425 12.00 13.10 -5.76
CA ILE A 425 11.59 12.18 -4.69
C ILE A 425 11.26 13.02 -3.45
N SER A 426 10.03 12.95 -2.95
CA SER A 426 9.59 13.75 -1.80
C SER A 426 8.33 13.16 -1.18
N GLU A 427 8.26 13.12 0.15
CA GLU A 427 7.06 12.71 0.89
C GLU A 427 6.59 13.82 1.84
N VAL A 428 5.27 13.90 2.08
CA VAL A 428 4.71 14.76 3.12
C VAL A 428 4.90 14.10 4.48
N ARG A 429 5.77 14.68 5.30
CA ARG A 429 6.05 14.23 6.68
C ARG A 429 5.05 14.84 7.66
N THR A 430 4.44 14.02 8.50
CA THR A 430 3.53 14.45 9.57
C THR A 430 4.02 14.00 10.94
N GLY A 431 3.59 14.69 12.01
CA GLY A 431 3.94 14.34 13.39
C GLY A 431 5.32 14.84 13.86
N LYS A 432 5.87 14.19 14.90
CA LYS A 432 7.11 14.65 15.57
C LYS A 432 8.36 14.17 14.83
N ILE A 433 8.74 14.89 13.78
CA ILE A 433 9.95 14.58 13.00
C ILE A 433 11.22 15.10 13.69
N VAL A 434 12.15 14.20 14.02
CA VAL A 434 13.51 14.54 14.47
C VAL A 434 14.46 14.48 13.26
N PRO A 435 15.15 15.58 12.89
CA PRO A 435 15.86 15.68 11.61
C PRO A 435 16.83 14.53 11.30
N CYS A 436 17.83 14.28 12.15
CA CYS A 436 18.84 13.26 11.85
C CYS A 436 18.31 11.83 12.00
N THR A 437 17.27 11.59 12.81
CA THR A 437 16.59 10.28 12.81
C THR A 437 15.89 10.01 11.48
N TYR A 438 15.22 11.02 10.93
CA TYR A 438 14.56 10.90 9.63
C TYR A 438 15.58 10.80 8.48
N ALA A 439 16.72 11.49 8.58
CA ALA A 439 17.79 11.43 7.60
C ALA A 439 18.26 9.99 7.31
N GLN A 440 18.22 9.09 8.30
CA GLN A 440 18.57 7.67 8.12
C GLN A 440 17.72 6.97 7.04
N LYS A 441 16.44 7.35 6.89
CA LYS A 441 15.58 6.85 5.80
C LYS A 441 16.11 7.34 4.45
N VAL A 442 16.39 8.63 4.34
CA VAL A 442 16.89 9.25 3.10
C VAL A 442 18.26 8.71 2.72
N VAL A 443 19.16 8.48 3.69
CA VAL A 443 20.46 7.84 3.47
C VAL A 443 20.30 6.45 2.83
N LYS A 444 19.33 5.64 3.29
CA LYS A 444 19.04 4.34 2.68
C LYS A 444 18.60 4.48 1.23
N LEU A 445 17.68 5.41 0.94
CA LEU A 445 17.18 5.64 -0.43
C LEU A 445 18.30 6.15 -1.37
N VAL A 446 19.12 7.09 -0.91
CA VAL A 446 20.27 7.58 -1.68
C VAL A 446 21.28 6.46 -1.92
N ARG A 447 21.54 5.60 -0.92
CA ARG A 447 22.38 4.42 -1.09
C ARG A 447 21.77 3.46 -2.11
N THR A 448 20.46 3.26 -2.16
CA THR A 448 19.83 2.44 -3.21
C THR A 448 20.17 2.97 -4.61
N LEU A 449 20.01 4.27 -4.87
CA LEU A 449 20.39 4.87 -6.16
C LEU A 449 21.87 4.64 -6.50
N LEU A 450 22.76 4.85 -5.52
CA LEU A 450 24.20 4.63 -5.70
C LEU A 450 24.52 3.16 -6.03
N HIS A 451 23.88 2.21 -5.35
CA HIS A 451 24.07 0.76 -5.61
C HIS A 451 23.49 0.35 -6.96
N SER A 452 22.42 1.01 -7.41
CA SER A 452 21.82 0.82 -8.73
C SER A 452 22.60 1.51 -9.87
N GLY A 453 23.76 2.12 -9.57
CA GLY A 453 24.67 2.65 -10.58
C GLY A 453 24.44 4.11 -10.96
N VAL A 454 23.55 4.83 -10.27
CA VAL A 454 23.38 6.28 -10.48
C VAL A 454 24.65 7.01 -10.03
N PRO A 455 25.30 7.82 -10.89
CA PRO A 455 26.45 8.62 -10.49
C PRO A 455 26.11 9.53 -9.31
N PRO A 456 27.00 9.68 -8.31
CA PRO A 456 26.70 10.51 -7.14
C PRO A 456 26.39 11.98 -7.49
N GLN A 457 27.01 12.52 -8.55
CA GLN A 457 26.74 13.88 -9.05
C GLN A 457 25.33 14.03 -9.64
N ASN A 458 24.70 12.92 -10.05
CA ASN A 458 23.31 12.93 -10.51
C ASN A 458 22.30 12.88 -9.34
N ILE A 459 22.76 12.73 -8.10
CA ILE A 459 21.89 12.68 -6.93
C ILE A 459 22.00 13.99 -6.17
N THR A 460 20.87 14.66 -5.97
CA THR A 460 20.75 15.87 -5.16
C THR A 460 19.83 15.63 -3.98
N VAL A 461 20.24 16.02 -2.78
CA VAL A 461 19.39 16.04 -1.57
C VAL A 461 19.25 17.49 -1.11
N GLY A 462 18.05 18.04 -1.17
CA GLY A 462 17.82 19.44 -0.85
C GLY A 462 16.55 19.70 -0.06
N GLY A 463 16.52 20.79 0.69
CA GLY A 463 15.33 21.12 1.47
C GLY A 463 15.32 22.50 2.08
N HIS A 464 14.12 22.94 2.44
CA HIS A 464 13.88 24.26 3.03
C HIS A 464 13.69 24.19 4.55
N SER A 465 14.34 25.10 5.30
CA SER A 465 14.17 25.24 6.75
C SER A 465 14.53 23.93 7.47
N LYS A 466 13.59 23.32 8.20
CA LYS A 466 13.76 21.98 8.78
C LYS A 466 14.15 20.91 7.76
N GLY A 467 13.69 21.00 6.52
CA GLY A 467 14.14 20.13 5.43
C GLY A 467 15.60 20.34 5.02
N GLY A 468 16.11 21.58 5.14
CA GLY A 468 17.53 21.88 4.99
C GLY A 468 18.36 21.27 6.11
N VAL A 469 17.84 21.27 7.35
CA VAL A 469 18.48 20.58 8.49
C VAL A 469 18.56 19.07 8.25
N ILE A 470 17.50 18.46 7.72
CA ILE A 470 17.51 17.03 7.35
C ILE A 470 18.58 16.77 6.29
N SER A 471 18.70 17.62 5.28
CA SER A 471 19.71 17.49 4.22
C SER A 471 21.14 17.55 4.79
N LEU A 472 21.39 18.43 5.77
CA LEU A 472 22.66 18.46 6.52
C LEU A 472 22.93 17.14 7.27
N CYS A 473 21.91 16.57 7.92
CA CYS A 473 22.06 15.28 8.59
C CYS A 473 22.39 14.16 7.60
N VAL A 474 21.72 14.12 6.44
CA VAL A 474 22.03 13.15 5.37
C VAL A 474 23.48 13.27 4.92
N ALA A 475 23.96 14.49 4.66
CA ALA A 475 25.35 14.74 4.27
C ALA A 475 26.36 14.26 5.33
N SER A 476 26.02 14.35 6.61
CA SER A 476 26.89 13.88 7.70
C SER A 476 26.91 12.36 7.90
N GLU A 477 25.93 11.64 7.35
CA GLU A 477 25.73 10.20 7.54
C GLU A 477 25.98 9.38 6.26
N LEU A 478 25.86 9.99 5.08
CA LEU A 478 25.97 9.31 3.79
C LEU A 478 27.40 8.90 3.46
N GLU A 479 28.38 9.68 3.95
CA GLU A 479 29.82 9.48 3.74
C GLU A 479 30.26 9.54 2.26
N ASN A 480 29.55 10.30 1.41
CA ASN A 480 29.86 10.45 -0.02
C ASN A 480 30.23 11.90 -0.38
N PRO A 481 31.47 12.19 -0.82
CA PRO A 481 31.93 13.54 -1.12
C PRO A 481 31.41 14.11 -2.46
N GLN A 482 30.73 13.31 -3.28
CA GLN A 482 30.33 13.66 -4.64
C GLN A 482 28.83 13.92 -4.80
N VAL A 483 28.01 13.55 -3.80
CA VAL A 483 26.56 13.83 -3.82
C VAL A 483 26.31 15.32 -3.59
N ASN A 484 25.33 15.87 -4.30
CA ASN A 484 24.95 17.27 -4.21
C ASN A 484 23.96 17.49 -3.03
N PHE A 485 24.18 18.55 -2.26
CA PHE A 485 23.34 18.95 -1.14
C PHE A 485 22.92 20.41 -1.25
N VAL A 486 21.61 20.69 -1.18
CA VAL A 486 21.07 22.05 -1.31
C VAL A 486 20.34 22.47 -0.03
N ILE A 487 20.95 23.40 0.70
CA ILE A 487 20.49 23.86 2.01
C ILE A 487 19.78 25.21 1.87
N MET A 488 18.46 25.17 1.69
CA MET A 488 17.65 26.39 1.59
C MET A 488 17.25 26.86 2.99
N ALA A 489 17.84 27.97 3.45
CA ALA A 489 17.56 28.58 4.76
C ALA A 489 17.58 27.55 5.92
N GLY A 490 18.57 26.65 5.93
CA GLY A 490 18.65 25.53 6.88
C GLY A 490 19.59 25.75 8.07
N CYS A 491 20.45 26.77 8.03
CA CYS A 491 21.49 27.01 9.05
C CYS A 491 21.08 28.06 10.09
N ARG A 492 21.65 27.94 11.30
CA ARG A 492 21.48 28.89 12.41
C ARG A 492 20.02 29.12 12.84
N ILE A 493 19.18 28.10 12.70
CA ILE A 493 17.81 28.15 13.19
C ILE A 493 17.82 27.99 14.71
N ALA A 494 17.45 29.05 15.44
CA ALA A 494 17.56 29.11 16.90
C ALA A 494 16.87 27.96 17.65
N SER A 495 15.71 27.49 17.15
CA SER A 495 15.02 26.34 17.75
C SER A 495 15.79 25.04 17.58
N VAL A 496 16.45 24.85 16.44
CA VAL A 496 17.24 23.65 16.13
C VAL A 496 18.53 23.64 16.95
N GLU A 497 19.20 24.79 17.11
CA GLU A 497 20.37 24.94 17.98
C GLU A 497 20.01 24.68 19.45
N LYS A 498 18.91 25.28 19.93
CA LYS A 498 18.43 25.12 21.32
C LYS A 498 18.18 23.66 21.69
N PHE A 499 17.68 22.87 20.74
CA PHE A 499 17.39 21.44 20.97
C PHE A 499 18.50 20.51 20.48
N MET A 500 19.68 21.05 20.10
CA MET A 500 20.83 20.26 19.64
C MET A 500 20.49 19.29 18.50
N MET A 501 19.70 19.76 17.53
CA MET A 501 19.17 18.95 16.43
C MET A 501 19.99 19.02 15.13
N TYR A 502 21.08 19.79 15.12
CA TYR A 502 22.04 19.80 14.01
C TYR A 502 22.97 18.58 14.08
N PRO A 503 23.47 18.09 12.93
CA PRO A 503 24.50 17.06 12.92
C PRO A 503 25.85 17.62 13.40
N ASP A 504 26.81 16.74 13.61
CA ASP A 504 28.20 17.15 13.77
C ASP A 504 28.74 17.66 12.44
N PHE A 505 28.89 18.99 12.31
CA PHE A 505 29.33 19.64 11.08
C PHE A 505 30.71 19.15 10.59
N ARG A 506 31.56 18.61 11.48
CA ARG A 506 32.86 18.02 11.12
C ARG A 506 32.75 16.76 10.25
N LYS A 507 31.56 16.14 10.21
CA LYS A 507 31.28 14.93 9.43
C LYS A 507 30.65 15.21 8.07
N LEU A 508 30.36 16.47 7.75
CA LEU A 508 29.76 16.81 6.47
C LEU A 508 30.70 16.43 5.33
N LYS A 509 30.16 15.70 4.35
CA LYS A 509 30.81 15.40 3.07
C LYS A 509 29.82 15.66 1.94
N GLY A 510 30.33 16.09 0.80
CA GLY A 510 29.52 16.31 -0.39
C GLY A 510 29.86 17.61 -1.11
N ARG A 511 29.15 17.88 -2.20
CA ARG A 511 29.08 19.21 -2.82
C ARG A 511 27.89 19.91 -2.19
N MET A 512 28.07 21.07 -1.56
CA MET A 512 27.03 21.69 -0.76
C MET A 512 26.80 23.16 -1.14
N LEU A 513 25.54 23.50 -1.35
CA LEU A 513 25.09 24.84 -1.64
C LEU A 513 24.20 25.34 -0.50
N SER A 514 24.59 26.45 0.12
CA SER A 514 23.72 27.22 1.03
C SER A 514 23.00 28.32 0.24
N VAL A 515 21.67 28.42 0.39
CA VAL A 515 20.89 29.51 -0.22
C VAL A 515 19.94 30.10 0.82
N TYR A 516 19.97 31.42 1.02
CA TYR A 516 19.03 32.08 1.92
C TYR A 516 18.77 33.54 1.52
N ALA A 517 17.65 34.09 1.97
CA ALA A 517 17.36 35.51 1.80
C ALA A 517 18.12 36.34 2.86
N THR A 518 18.76 37.44 2.49
CA THR A 518 19.44 38.32 3.46
C THR A 518 18.49 38.97 4.47
N SER A 519 17.18 38.98 4.16
CA SER A 519 16.12 39.42 5.08
C SER A 519 15.53 38.30 5.94
N ASP A 520 16.06 37.08 5.87
CA ASP A 520 15.60 35.94 6.69
C ASP A 520 15.93 36.18 8.17
N SER A 521 14.90 36.11 9.02
CA SER A 521 14.99 36.29 10.47
C SER A 521 14.97 34.96 11.25
N VAL A 522 14.80 33.83 10.55
CA VAL A 522 14.69 32.48 11.12
C VAL A 522 15.99 31.70 10.90
N ALA A 523 16.55 31.78 9.70
CA ALA A 523 17.79 31.12 9.32
C ALA A 523 18.85 32.15 8.90
N ASN A 524 20.12 31.75 8.92
CA ASN A 524 21.24 32.60 8.54
C ASN A 524 22.29 31.79 7.75
N SER A 525 23.38 32.46 7.38
CA SER A 525 24.52 31.89 6.65
C SER A 525 25.01 30.56 7.26
N CYS A 526 25.36 29.63 6.37
CA CYS A 526 25.99 28.38 6.71
C CYS A 526 27.52 28.47 6.79
N GLU A 527 28.15 29.58 6.38
CA GLU A 527 29.62 29.72 6.29
C GLU A 527 30.35 29.27 7.56
N ALA A 528 29.90 29.73 8.72
CA ALA A 528 30.52 29.38 9.99
C ALA A 528 30.34 27.89 10.37
N SER A 529 29.31 27.23 9.84
CA SER A 529 29.09 25.79 10.04
C SER A 529 29.92 24.97 9.05
N PHE A 530 30.03 25.41 7.79
CA PHE A 530 30.80 24.72 6.75
C PHE A 530 32.30 24.83 7.00
N ALA A 531 32.77 25.94 7.59
CA ALA A 531 34.16 26.09 8.03
C ALA A 531 34.59 25.07 9.13
N LEU A 532 33.66 24.31 9.71
CA LEU A 532 33.95 23.23 10.66
C LEU A 532 34.11 21.86 9.99
N ALA A 533 33.76 21.71 8.71
CA ALA A 533 33.76 20.44 8.00
C ALA A 533 35.17 19.91 7.69
N SER A 534 35.28 18.64 7.30
CA SER A 534 36.53 18.07 6.81
C SER A 534 36.87 18.59 5.41
N ASP A 535 38.09 18.31 4.94
CA ASP A 535 38.56 18.66 3.59
C ASP A 535 37.78 17.95 2.45
N GLU A 536 36.80 17.11 2.77
CA GLU A 536 35.95 16.36 1.83
C GLU A 536 34.60 17.07 1.55
N LEU A 537 34.44 18.30 2.04
CA LEU A 537 33.32 19.18 1.72
C LEU A 537 33.73 20.22 0.67
N SER A 538 32.98 20.31 -0.41
CA SER A 538 33.05 21.43 -1.36
C SER A 538 31.82 22.30 -1.17
N ASP A 539 31.96 23.51 -0.65
CA ASP A 539 30.82 24.38 -0.35
C ASP A 539 30.76 25.69 -1.14
N SER A 540 29.55 26.23 -1.27
CA SER A 540 29.26 27.56 -1.80
C SER A 540 28.03 28.16 -1.12
N GLU A 541 27.91 29.48 -1.14
CA GLU A 541 26.76 30.18 -0.55
C GLU A 541 26.23 31.28 -1.47
N ILE A 542 24.91 31.28 -1.67
CA ILE A 542 24.18 32.30 -2.44
C ILE A 542 23.28 33.10 -1.48
N ARG A 543 23.54 34.41 -1.44
CA ARG A 543 22.77 35.37 -0.63
C ARG A 543 21.78 36.11 -1.52
N LEU A 544 20.50 35.83 -1.35
CA LEU A 544 19.44 36.39 -2.17
C LEU A 544 18.89 37.68 -1.57
N THR A 545 18.75 38.72 -2.38
CA THR A 545 18.07 39.96 -1.98
C THR A 545 16.57 39.81 -2.23
N SER A 546 15.79 39.63 -1.18
CA SER A 546 14.33 39.55 -1.23
C SER A 546 13.75 40.13 0.06
N ASP A 547 12.51 40.61 0.02
CA ASP A 547 11.73 41.03 1.19
C ASP A 547 10.90 39.89 1.81
N LYS A 548 10.83 38.73 1.16
CA LYS A 548 10.04 37.56 1.61
C LYS A 548 10.66 36.80 2.79
N GLY A 549 11.93 37.07 3.13
CA GLY A 549 12.65 36.42 4.23
C GLY A 549 12.58 34.89 4.16
N HIS A 550 12.29 34.25 5.29
CA HIS A 550 12.19 32.79 5.38
C HIS A 550 11.13 32.16 4.46
N LYS A 551 10.13 32.95 4.02
CA LYS A 551 9.07 32.45 3.14
C LYS A 551 9.44 32.55 1.66
N LEU A 552 10.66 32.98 1.31
CA LEU A 552 11.11 33.06 -0.07
C LEU A 552 10.92 31.73 -0.82
N PHE A 553 11.17 30.61 -0.15
CA PHE A 553 11.09 29.26 -0.71
C PHE A 553 9.69 28.63 -0.62
N TYR A 554 8.64 29.39 -0.32
CA TYR A 554 7.26 28.85 -0.27
C TYR A 554 6.63 28.74 -1.66
N THR A 555 7.26 29.28 -2.70
CA THR A 555 6.76 29.26 -4.06
C THR A 555 7.97 29.15 -5.00
N PRO A 556 7.92 28.31 -6.05
CA PRO A 556 8.99 28.24 -7.03
C PRO A 556 9.09 29.57 -7.76
N THR A 557 10.21 30.26 -7.59
CA THR A 557 10.48 31.52 -8.29
C THR A 557 11.91 31.50 -8.78
N ASP A 558 12.13 32.05 -9.97
CA ASP A 558 13.41 32.03 -10.67
C ASP A 558 14.57 32.63 -9.84
N ILE A 559 14.28 33.58 -8.95
CA ILE A 559 15.28 34.24 -8.08
C ILE A 559 16.08 33.24 -7.23
N TRP A 560 15.49 32.11 -6.84
CA TRP A 560 16.16 31.10 -6.03
C TRP A 560 16.30 29.77 -6.77
N LEU A 561 15.36 29.45 -7.67
CA LEU A 561 15.35 28.16 -8.36
C LEU A 561 16.45 28.08 -9.42
N ASP A 562 16.61 29.10 -10.27
CA ASP A 562 17.60 29.06 -11.35
C ASP A 562 19.04 29.05 -10.83
N PRO A 563 19.44 29.84 -9.80
CA PRO A 563 20.77 29.75 -9.22
C PRO A 563 21.09 28.37 -8.65
N ILE A 564 20.12 27.69 -8.05
CA ILE A 564 20.29 26.31 -7.55
C ILE A 564 20.55 25.36 -8.72
N ILE A 565 19.74 25.46 -9.77
CA ILE A 565 19.81 24.53 -10.91
C ILE A 565 21.10 24.71 -11.68
N ASN A 566 21.53 25.96 -11.88
CA ASN A 566 22.82 26.26 -12.49
C ASN A 566 23.97 25.66 -11.66
N TRP A 567 23.95 25.84 -10.34
CA TRP A 567 24.97 25.25 -9.48
C TRP A 567 24.99 23.71 -9.50
N ILE A 568 23.82 23.04 -9.58
CA ILE A 568 23.77 21.58 -9.71
C ILE A 568 24.33 21.13 -11.07
N ASN A 569 24.16 21.93 -12.14
CA ASN A 569 24.65 21.63 -13.48
C ASN A 569 26.13 21.96 -13.70
N ASP A 570 26.68 22.88 -12.92
CA ASP A 570 28.09 23.23 -12.97
C ASP A 570 28.87 22.11 -12.25
N ASP A 571 29.51 21.21 -13.01
CA ASP A 571 30.37 20.14 -12.50
C ASP A 571 31.69 20.65 -11.90
#